data_AF-A0A7V6B7I5-F1
#
_entry.id   AF-A0A7V6B7I5-F1
#
_cell.length_a   1.000
_cell.length_b   1.000
_cell.length_c   1.000
_cell.angle_alpha   90.00
_cell.angle_beta   90.00
_cell.angle_gamma   90.00
#
_symmetry.space_group_name_H-M   'P 1'
#
loop_
_entity.id
_entity.type
_entity.pdbx_description
1 polymer ?
#
loop_
_entity_poly.entity_id
_entity_poly.type
_entity_poly.pdbx_seq_one_letter_code
_entity_poly.pdbx_strand_id
1 'polypeptide(L)'
;MKTLKIVLVAVVALAFGASCAKKATPAECKAACEKKVGFQKPAQPPEDPVQKVEQEFQQKIQQVQQEQAQAIQAVNQELQQKLQEAKDDKAKEALNEEYNKKRQEVAAQFQPKFQEIAQQKAQALQAAQEQKAKAEAEAKAAQDKAIQDCADQCVKQKWTKAKVDCQIKAADQAAFDKCK
;
A
#
# COMPACT_ATOMS: atom_id res chain seq x y z
N MET A 1 -13.84 -56.63 -72.06
CA MET A 1 -14.26 -57.68 -71.12
C MET A 1 -13.73 -57.33 -69.73
N LYS A 2 -14.65 -57.21 -68.76
CA LYS A 2 -14.53 -57.51 -67.31
C LYS A 2 -13.31 -56.96 -66.53
N THR A 3 -13.54 -55.93 -65.70
CA THR A 3 -13.60 -55.95 -64.20
C THR A 3 -12.26 -55.56 -63.57
N LEU A 4 -12.13 -54.79 -62.47
CA LEU A 4 -12.98 -54.56 -61.31
C LEU A 4 -12.64 -53.18 -60.68
N LYS A 5 -13.66 -52.48 -60.21
CA LYS A 5 -13.55 -51.28 -59.36
C LYS A 5 -13.20 -51.71 -57.93
N ILE A 6 -12.22 -51.07 -57.30
CA ILE A 6 -12.10 -51.05 -55.84
C ILE A 6 -11.97 -49.59 -55.41
N VAL A 7 -13.12 -49.03 -55.04
CA VAL A 7 -13.26 -47.76 -54.33
C VAL A 7 -12.85 -48.06 -52.89
N LEU A 8 -11.66 -47.60 -52.50
CA LEU A 8 -11.17 -47.71 -51.13
C LEU A 8 -11.81 -46.57 -50.32
N VAL A 9 -13.02 -46.84 -49.81
CA VAL A 9 -13.72 -46.01 -48.84
C VAL A 9 -12.87 -46.01 -47.57
N ALA A 10 -12.10 -44.94 -47.36
CA ALA A 10 -11.50 -44.65 -46.08
C ALA A 10 -12.63 -44.35 -45.09
N VAL A 11 -13.02 -45.37 -44.33
CA VAL A 11 -13.83 -45.24 -43.13
C VAL A 11 -13.04 -44.37 -42.16
N VAL A 12 -13.26 -43.06 -42.22
CA VAL A 12 -12.93 -42.15 -41.13
C VAL A 12 -13.82 -42.60 -39.99
N ALA A 13 -13.26 -43.44 -39.12
CA ALA A 13 -13.80 -43.70 -37.81
C ALA A 13 -13.82 -42.36 -37.07
N LEU A 14 -14.92 -41.62 -37.25
CA LEU A 14 -15.37 -40.62 -36.31
C LEU A 14 -15.65 -41.37 -35.01
N ALA A 15 -14.57 -41.63 -34.27
CA ALA A 15 -14.64 -41.92 -32.86
C ALA A 15 -15.18 -40.65 -32.19
N PHE A 16 -16.50 -40.51 -32.24
CA PHE A 16 -17.27 -39.86 -31.19
C PHE A 16 -17.07 -40.70 -29.92
N GLY A 17 -15.85 -40.70 -29.39
CA GLY A 17 -15.63 -40.96 -28.00
C GLY A 17 -16.41 -39.86 -27.30
N ALA A 18 -17.56 -40.23 -26.74
CA ALA A 18 -18.22 -39.48 -25.69
C ALA A 18 -17.14 -39.22 -24.63
N SER A 19 -16.44 -38.10 -24.77
CA SER A 19 -15.38 -37.71 -23.88
C SER A 19 -16.08 -37.33 -22.59
N CYS A 20 -16.15 -38.27 -21.66
CA CYS A 20 -16.22 -38.01 -20.24
C CYS A 20 -14.96 -37.21 -19.86
N ALA A 21 -14.86 -35.97 -20.34
CA ALA A 21 -13.78 -35.06 -19.98
C ALA A 21 -13.83 -34.94 -18.47
N LYS A 22 -12.75 -35.37 -17.81
CA LYS A 22 -12.66 -35.37 -16.35
C LYS A 22 -12.92 -33.95 -15.89
N LYS A 23 -13.97 -33.76 -15.09
CA LYS A 23 -14.33 -32.45 -14.56
C LYS A 23 -13.28 -32.02 -13.55
N ALA A 24 -13.00 -30.72 -13.51
CA ALA A 24 -12.17 -30.16 -12.46
C ALA A 24 -12.83 -30.36 -11.10
N THR A 25 -12.02 -30.65 -10.09
CA THR A 25 -12.45 -30.71 -8.70
C THR A 25 -12.62 -29.29 -8.13
N PRO A 26 -13.41 -29.12 -7.05
CA PRO A 26 -13.55 -27.82 -6.39
C PRO A 26 -12.22 -27.20 -5.95
N ALA A 27 -11.26 -28.03 -5.53
CA ALA A 27 -9.92 -27.59 -5.15
C ALA A 27 -9.11 -27.05 -6.36
N GLU A 28 -9.19 -27.73 -7.51
CA GLU A 28 -8.53 -27.27 -8.74
C GLU A 28 -9.17 -25.97 -9.27
N CYS A 29 -10.51 -25.86 -9.20
CA CYS A 29 -11.23 -24.63 -9.52
C CYS A 29 -10.79 -23.46 -8.61
N LYS A 30 -10.67 -23.70 -7.29
CA LYS A 30 -10.21 -22.68 -6.35
C LYS A 30 -8.78 -22.21 -6.68
N ALA A 31 -7.86 -23.14 -6.96
CA ALA A 31 -6.48 -22.81 -7.32
C ALA A 31 -6.37 -21.98 -8.62
N ALA A 32 -7.18 -22.29 -9.64
CA ALA A 32 -7.23 -21.46 -10.86
C ALA A 32 -7.79 -20.06 -10.58
N CYS A 33 -8.80 -19.95 -9.72
CA CYS A 33 -9.40 -18.67 -9.35
C CYS A 33 -8.49 -17.81 -8.47
N GLU A 34 -7.75 -18.41 -7.53
CA GLU A 34 -6.67 -17.73 -6.78
C GLU A 34 -5.63 -17.14 -7.74
N LYS A 35 -5.25 -17.90 -8.76
CA LYS A 35 -4.32 -17.42 -9.79
C LYS A 35 -4.89 -16.27 -10.61
N LYS A 36 -6.16 -16.34 -11.02
CA LYS A 36 -6.86 -15.27 -11.73
C LYS A 36 -6.91 -13.97 -10.92
N VAL A 37 -7.27 -14.05 -9.63
CA VAL A 37 -7.31 -12.89 -8.74
C VAL A 37 -5.90 -12.35 -8.48
N GLY A 38 -4.89 -13.23 -8.41
CA GLY A 38 -3.48 -12.87 -8.31
C GLY A 38 -2.99 -12.01 -9.48
N PHE A 39 -3.47 -12.25 -10.71
CA PHE A 39 -3.15 -11.40 -11.87
C PHE A 39 -3.84 -10.03 -11.86
N GLN A 40 -4.90 -9.86 -11.06
CA GLN A 40 -5.64 -8.59 -10.94
C GLN A 40 -5.09 -7.69 -9.83
N LYS A 41 -4.10 -8.16 -9.06
CA LYS A 41 -3.47 -7.36 -8.01
C LYS A 41 -2.70 -6.20 -8.66
N PRO A 42 -2.95 -4.94 -8.29
CA PRO A 42 -2.25 -3.81 -8.88
C PRO A 42 -0.74 -3.91 -8.63
N ALA A 43 0.05 -3.55 -9.65
CA ALA A 43 1.51 -3.63 -9.62
C ALA A 43 2.15 -2.70 -8.57
N GLN A 44 1.43 -1.68 -8.13
CA GLN A 44 1.82 -0.83 -7.01
C GLN A 44 0.76 -0.91 -5.90
N PRO A 45 1.18 -1.17 -4.64
CA PRO A 45 0.28 -1.01 -3.51
C PRO A 45 -0.16 0.45 -3.40
N PRO A 46 -1.40 0.70 -2.95
CA PRO A 46 -1.85 2.05 -2.65
C PRO A 46 -0.92 2.71 -1.62
N GLU A 47 -0.81 4.03 -1.71
CA GLU A 47 0.02 4.86 -0.84
C GLU A 47 -0.26 4.57 0.64
N ASP A 48 0.80 4.34 1.44
CA ASP A 48 0.66 3.95 2.84
C ASP A 48 0.16 5.14 3.69
N PRO A 49 -1.02 5.06 4.32
CA PRO A 49 -1.55 6.15 5.13
C PRO A 49 -0.63 6.49 6.32
N VAL A 50 0.14 5.53 6.82
CA VAL A 50 1.13 5.76 7.90
C VAL A 50 2.25 6.67 7.40
N GLN A 51 2.76 6.41 6.19
CA GLN A 51 3.84 7.20 5.59
C GLN A 51 3.40 8.65 5.32
N LYS A 52 2.14 8.86 4.93
CA LYS A 52 1.56 10.22 4.78
C LYS A 52 1.57 10.98 6.10
N VAL A 53 1.10 10.35 7.17
CA VAL A 53 1.10 10.94 8.52
C VAL A 53 2.53 11.27 8.95
N GLU A 54 3.49 10.38 8.74
CA GLU A 54 4.89 10.64 9.10
C GLU A 54 5.46 11.87 8.38
N GLN A 55 5.22 12.00 7.07
CA GLN A 55 5.68 13.15 6.28
C GLN A 55 5.03 14.46 6.73
N GLU A 56 3.71 14.45 6.95
CA GLU A 56 2.98 15.65 7.41
C GLU A 56 3.52 16.13 8.76
N PHE A 57 3.68 15.22 9.72
CA PHE A 57 4.16 15.58 11.05
C PHE A 57 5.65 15.95 11.07
N GLN A 58 6.46 15.40 10.17
CA GLN A 58 7.84 15.85 10.00
C GLN A 58 7.90 17.32 9.56
N GLN A 59 7.04 17.74 8.64
CA GLN A 59 6.95 19.14 8.21
C GLN A 59 6.48 20.06 9.35
N LYS A 60 5.46 19.64 10.12
CA LYS A 60 4.98 20.42 11.29
C LYS A 60 6.07 20.61 12.35
N ILE A 61 6.84 19.57 12.65
CA ILE A 61 7.96 19.65 13.60
C ILE A 61 9.03 20.63 13.08
N GLN A 62 9.41 20.52 11.80
CA GLN A 62 10.39 21.43 11.20
C GLN A 62 9.92 22.88 11.24
N GLN A 63 8.64 23.13 10.96
CA GLN A 63 8.07 24.47 11.04
C GLN A 63 8.17 25.06 12.46
N VAL A 64 7.78 24.30 13.49
CA VAL A 64 7.86 24.77 14.88
C VAL A 64 9.32 24.96 15.34
N GLN A 65 10.25 24.12 14.86
CA GLN A 65 11.68 24.32 15.10
C GLN A 65 12.20 25.61 14.45
N GLN A 66 11.76 25.93 13.22
CA GLN A 66 12.12 27.18 12.55
C GLN A 66 11.55 28.40 13.29
N GLU A 67 10.28 28.34 13.72
CA GLU A 67 9.68 29.41 14.52
C GLU A 67 10.44 29.65 15.83
N GLN A 68 10.82 28.58 16.54
CA GLN A 68 11.59 28.67 17.78
C GLN A 68 12.98 29.29 17.51
N ALA A 69 13.67 28.85 16.45
CA ALA A 69 14.98 29.36 16.09
C ALA A 69 14.92 30.86 15.72
N GLN A 70 13.90 31.28 14.96
CA GLN A 70 13.69 32.68 14.61
C GLN A 70 13.39 33.54 15.85
N ALA A 71 12.57 33.05 16.78
CA ALA A 71 12.28 33.77 18.02
C ALA A 71 13.54 33.94 18.89
N ILE A 72 14.37 32.91 19.02
CA ILE A 72 15.66 33.00 19.72
C ILE A 72 16.62 33.95 19.00
N GLN A 73 16.64 33.93 17.66
CA GLN A 73 17.46 34.84 16.88
C GLN A 73 17.07 36.30 17.10
N ALA A 74 15.77 36.61 17.19
CA ALA A 74 15.30 37.96 17.49
C ALA A 74 15.77 38.42 18.88
N VAL A 75 15.71 37.54 19.89
CA VAL A 75 16.26 37.82 21.23
C VAL A 75 17.77 38.09 21.17
N ASN A 76 18.52 37.33 20.35
CA ASN A 76 19.96 37.55 20.18
C ASN A 76 20.29 38.87 19.47
N GLN A 77 19.48 39.29 18.50
CA GLN A 77 19.66 40.57 17.82
C GLN A 77 19.41 41.74 18.78
N GLU A 78 18.36 41.65 19.60
CA GLU A 78 18.06 42.64 20.63
C GLU A 78 19.20 42.72 21.67
N LEU A 79 19.75 41.58 22.10
CA LEU A 79 20.94 41.55 22.98
C LEU A 79 22.14 42.25 22.33
N GLN A 80 22.43 41.97 21.06
CA GLN A 80 23.57 42.59 20.36
C GLN A 80 23.45 44.11 20.31
N GLN A 81 22.24 44.64 20.07
CA GLN A 81 21.99 46.08 20.09
C GLN A 81 22.21 46.65 21.49
N LYS A 82 21.68 46.00 22.53
CA LYS A 82 21.86 46.44 23.93
C LYS A 82 23.32 46.39 24.40
N LEU A 83 24.09 45.40 23.95
CA LEU A 83 25.51 45.29 24.27
C LEU A 83 26.36 46.41 23.65
N GLN A 84 25.95 46.97 22.51
CA GLN A 84 26.61 48.13 21.89
C GLN A 84 26.39 49.42 22.70
N GLU A 85 25.24 49.53 23.39
CA GLU A 85 24.89 50.67 24.24
C GLU A 85 25.50 50.57 25.66
N ALA A 86 25.96 49.39 26.05
CA ALA A 86 26.51 49.12 27.39
C ALA A 86 27.90 49.76 27.57
N LYS A 87 28.03 50.58 28.62
CA LYS A 87 29.22 51.42 28.86
C LYS A 87 30.34 50.72 29.63
N ASP A 88 30.03 49.63 30.31
CA ASP A 88 30.98 48.88 31.14
C ASP A 88 30.68 47.37 31.12
N ASP A 89 31.64 46.58 31.59
CA ASP A 89 31.56 45.12 31.52
C ASP A 89 30.53 44.54 32.48
N LYS A 90 30.22 45.22 33.59
CA LYS A 90 29.19 44.79 34.54
C LYS A 90 27.79 44.90 33.92
N ALA A 91 27.53 45.97 33.15
CA ALA A 91 26.29 46.11 32.39
C ALA A 91 26.16 45.06 31.29
N LYS A 92 27.26 44.70 30.62
CA LYS A 92 27.27 43.62 29.61
C LYS A 92 27.00 42.26 30.21
N GLU A 93 27.56 41.96 31.39
CA GLU A 93 27.33 40.70 32.09
C GLU A 93 25.86 40.56 32.50
N ALA A 94 25.28 41.61 33.10
CA ALA A 94 23.85 41.63 33.46
C ALA A 94 22.93 41.43 32.25
N LEU A 95 23.23 42.07 31.10
CA LEU A 95 22.48 41.86 29.85
C LEU A 95 22.59 40.41 29.35
N ASN A 96 23.76 39.79 29.44
CA ASN A 96 23.93 38.40 29.03
C ASN A 96 23.11 37.44 29.89
N GLU A 97 23.05 37.66 31.21
CA GLU A 97 22.21 36.86 32.12
C GLU A 97 20.72 37.04 31.84
N GLU A 98 20.26 38.28 31.70
CA GLU A 98 18.86 38.60 31.40
C GLU A 98 18.41 37.94 30.08
N TYR A 99 19.20 38.08 29.02
CA TYR A 99 18.87 37.52 27.71
C TYR A 99 19.07 36.01 27.64
N ASN A 100 19.97 35.43 28.45
CA ASN A 100 20.00 33.99 28.65
C ASN A 100 18.67 33.48 29.20
N LYS A 101 18.13 34.14 30.22
CA LYS A 101 16.81 33.80 30.78
C LYS A 101 15.70 34.00 29.76
N LYS A 102 15.71 35.11 29.02
CA LYS A 102 14.74 35.41 27.95
C LYS A 102 14.75 34.34 26.85
N ARG A 103 15.93 33.85 26.44
CA ARG A 103 16.06 32.72 25.51
C ARG A 103 15.46 31.44 26.06
N GLN A 104 15.71 31.12 27.34
CA GLN A 104 15.15 29.93 27.98
C GLN A 104 13.62 30.01 28.09
N GLU A 105 13.08 31.18 28.43
CA GLU A 105 11.63 31.43 28.47
C GLU A 105 11.00 31.27 27.09
N VAL A 106 11.60 31.86 26.05
CA VAL A 106 11.17 31.65 24.66
C VAL A 106 11.20 30.16 24.32
N ALA A 107 12.31 29.46 24.58
CA ALA A 107 12.39 28.02 24.30
C ALA A 107 11.31 27.20 25.04
N ALA A 108 11.01 27.57 26.28
CA ALA A 108 9.96 26.93 27.09
C ALA A 108 8.55 27.15 26.53
N GLN A 109 8.26 28.31 25.90
CA GLN A 109 6.96 28.56 25.27
C GLN A 109 6.65 27.63 24.09
N PHE A 110 7.68 27.08 23.44
CA PHE A 110 7.51 26.11 22.35
C PHE A 110 7.39 24.66 22.84
N GLN A 111 7.75 24.36 24.09
CA GLN A 111 7.63 23.00 24.65
C GLN A 111 6.19 22.44 24.56
N PRO A 112 5.14 23.20 24.92
CA PRO A 112 3.76 22.74 24.75
C PRO A 112 3.40 22.43 23.29
N LYS A 113 3.86 23.26 22.33
CA LYS A 113 3.62 23.03 20.90
C LYS A 113 4.23 21.70 20.43
N PHE A 114 5.46 21.39 20.86
CA PHE A 114 6.10 20.11 20.52
C PHE A 114 5.38 18.92 21.16
N GLN A 115 4.92 19.06 22.41
CA GLN A 115 4.15 18.01 23.08
C GLN A 115 2.80 17.77 22.38
N GLU A 116 2.10 18.83 21.99
CA GLU A 116 0.85 18.74 21.25
C GLU A 116 1.05 18.05 19.89
N ILE A 117 2.07 18.45 19.13
CA ILE A 117 2.40 17.80 17.85
C ILE A 117 2.73 16.32 18.04
N ALA A 118 3.46 15.97 19.11
CA ALA A 118 3.77 14.57 19.42
C ALA A 118 2.51 13.76 19.75
N GLN A 119 1.58 14.32 20.53
CA GLN A 119 0.30 13.67 20.85
C GLN A 119 -0.57 13.50 19.60
N GLN A 120 -0.70 14.56 18.79
CA GLN A 120 -1.44 14.52 17.53
C GLN A 120 -0.83 13.50 16.56
N LYS A 121 0.50 13.41 16.48
CA LYS A 121 1.20 12.41 15.67
C LYS A 121 0.84 10.99 16.12
N ALA A 122 0.88 10.72 17.42
CA ALA A 122 0.56 9.40 17.95
C ALA A 122 -0.88 8.99 17.61
N GLN A 123 -1.84 9.90 17.79
CA GLN A 123 -3.25 9.66 17.43
C GLN A 123 -3.44 9.45 15.92
N ALA A 124 -2.80 10.27 15.09
CA ALA A 124 -2.89 10.14 13.64
C ALA A 124 -2.26 8.85 13.13
N LEU A 125 -1.13 8.42 13.71
CA LEU A 125 -0.50 7.14 13.36
C LEU A 125 -1.37 5.95 13.76
N GLN A 126 -1.99 5.99 14.93
CA GLN A 126 -2.94 4.95 15.34
C GLN A 126 -4.13 4.88 14.36
N ALA A 127 -4.73 6.03 14.03
CA ALA A 127 -5.83 6.09 13.07
C ALA A 127 -5.41 5.58 11.67
N ALA A 128 -4.21 5.94 11.21
CA ALA A 128 -3.68 5.46 9.93
C ALA A 128 -3.43 3.95 9.92
N GLN A 129 -2.93 3.37 11.02
CA GLN A 129 -2.76 1.93 11.16
C GLN A 129 -4.11 1.21 11.17
N GLU A 130 -5.12 1.74 11.86
CA GLU A 130 -6.47 1.19 11.85
C GLU A 130 -7.11 1.26 10.46
N GLN A 131 -6.92 2.35 9.73
CA GLN A 131 -7.38 2.48 8.34
C GLN A 131 -6.69 1.48 7.42
N LYS A 132 -5.37 1.32 7.55
CA LYS A 132 -4.61 0.33 6.79
C LYS A 132 -5.12 -1.09 7.07
N ALA A 133 -5.28 -1.45 8.34
CA ALA A 133 -5.78 -2.77 8.73
C ALA A 133 -7.21 -3.03 8.22
N LYS A 134 -8.10 -2.03 8.28
CA LYS A 134 -9.46 -2.12 7.71
C LYS A 134 -9.42 -2.30 6.20
N ALA A 135 -8.64 -1.49 5.49
CA ALA A 135 -8.51 -1.59 4.04
C ALA A 135 -7.92 -2.94 3.60
N GLU A 136 -6.91 -3.46 4.33
CA GLU A 136 -6.34 -4.79 4.08
C GLU A 136 -7.35 -5.91 4.35
N ALA A 137 -8.14 -5.81 5.43
CA ALA A 137 -9.19 -6.78 5.75
C ALA A 137 -10.32 -6.77 4.71
N GLU A 138 -10.78 -5.60 4.28
CA GLU A 138 -11.80 -5.44 3.23
C GLU A 138 -11.28 -5.94 1.88
N ALA A 139 -10.04 -5.61 1.52
CA ALA A 139 -9.41 -6.11 0.29
C ALA A 139 -9.27 -7.64 0.31
N LYS A 140 -8.88 -8.22 1.45
CA LYS A 140 -8.81 -9.67 1.62
C LYS A 140 -10.18 -10.32 1.52
N ALA A 141 -11.19 -9.78 2.19
CA ALA A 141 -12.56 -10.28 2.12
C ALA A 141 -13.13 -10.20 0.69
N ALA A 142 -12.86 -9.10 -0.03
CA ALA A 142 -13.24 -8.95 -1.43
C ALA A 142 -12.51 -9.96 -2.34
N GLN A 143 -11.22 -10.20 -2.11
CA GLN A 143 -10.45 -11.23 -2.84
C GLN A 143 -10.99 -12.63 -2.57
N ASP A 144 -11.21 -12.99 -1.30
CA ASP A 144 -11.73 -14.30 -0.90
C ASP A 144 -13.12 -14.53 -1.52
N LYS A 145 -13.98 -13.51 -1.51
CA LYS A 145 -15.30 -13.55 -2.18
C LYS A 145 -15.17 -13.74 -3.70
N ALA A 146 -14.26 -12.99 -4.35
CA ALA A 146 -14.03 -13.13 -5.79
C ALA A 146 -13.49 -14.52 -6.17
N ILE A 147 -12.62 -15.11 -5.35
CA ILE A 147 -12.12 -16.48 -5.51
C ILE A 147 -13.28 -17.47 -5.37
N GLN A 148 -14.12 -17.30 -4.34
CA GLN A 148 -15.25 -18.18 -4.09
C GLN A 148 -16.28 -18.12 -5.22
N ASP A 149 -16.72 -16.92 -5.62
CA ASP A 149 -17.67 -16.73 -6.73
C ASP A 149 -17.14 -17.33 -8.04
N CYS A 150 -15.82 -17.19 -8.30
CA CYS A 150 -15.16 -17.80 -9.45
C CYS A 150 -15.13 -19.33 -9.36
N ALA A 151 -14.81 -19.90 -8.20
CA ALA A 151 -14.76 -21.34 -8.00
C ALA A 151 -16.16 -21.97 -8.15
N ASP A 152 -17.19 -21.32 -7.61
CA ASP A 152 -18.58 -21.74 -7.76
C ASP A 152 -19.03 -21.72 -9.21
N GLN A 153 -18.64 -20.70 -9.98
CA GLN A 153 -18.88 -20.65 -11.43
C GLN A 153 -18.14 -21.77 -12.18
N CYS A 154 -16.89 -22.06 -11.83
CA CYS A 154 -16.11 -23.15 -12.42
C CYS A 154 -16.80 -24.52 -12.24
N VAL A 155 -17.29 -24.78 -11.02
CA VAL A 155 -18.04 -26.02 -10.70
C VAL A 155 -19.39 -26.04 -11.42
N LYS A 156 -20.16 -24.94 -11.38
CA LYS A 156 -21.48 -24.83 -12.03
C LYS A 156 -21.40 -25.00 -13.55
N GLN A 157 -20.39 -24.41 -14.17
CA GLN A 157 -20.13 -24.56 -15.61
C GLN A 157 -19.43 -25.87 -15.98
N LYS A 158 -19.11 -26.74 -15.00
CA LYS A 158 -18.49 -28.05 -15.22
C LYS A 158 -17.20 -27.92 -16.04
N TRP A 159 -16.33 -26.96 -15.70
CA TRP A 159 -15.06 -26.79 -16.40
C TRP A 159 -14.26 -28.10 -16.41
N THR A 160 -13.56 -28.34 -17.53
CA THR A 160 -12.75 -29.54 -17.69
C THR A 160 -11.46 -29.38 -16.89
N LYS A 161 -10.91 -30.51 -16.44
CA LYS A 161 -9.61 -30.55 -15.79
C LYS A 161 -8.51 -29.97 -16.69
N ALA A 162 -8.55 -30.24 -17.99
CA ALA A 162 -7.58 -29.70 -18.95
C ALA A 162 -7.58 -28.16 -19.00
N LYS A 163 -8.77 -27.54 -19.00
CA LYS A 163 -8.92 -26.08 -18.96
C LYS A 163 -8.32 -25.51 -17.68
N VAL A 164 -8.68 -26.09 -16.53
CA VAL A 164 -8.24 -25.62 -15.21
C VAL A 164 -6.74 -25.83 -15.01
N ASP A 165 -6.18 -26.95 -15.44
CA ASP A 165 -4.73 -27.22 -15.39
C ASP A 165 -3.95 -26.22 -16.25
N CYS A 166 -4.47 -25.84 -17.43
CA CYS A 166 -3.90 -24.78 -18.26
C CYS A 166 -3.92 -23.43 -17.52
N GLN A 167 -5.06 -23.08 -16.90
CA GLN A 167 -5.24 -21.83 -16.15
C GLN A 167 -4.30 -21.74 -14.94
N ILE A 168 -4.13 -22.83 -14.20
CA ILE A 168 -3.18 -22.92 -13.07
C ILE A 168 -1.74 -22.73 -13.55
N LYS A 169 -1.40 -23.14 -14.78
CA LYS A 169 -0.06 -23.01 -15.36
C LYS A 169 0.18 -21.69 -16.10
N ALA A 170 -0.85 -20.87 -16.32
CA ALA A 170 -0.72 -19.61 -17.02
C ALA A 170 0.32 -18.69 -16.36
N ALA A 171 1.10 -17.96 -17.16
CA ALA A 171 2.10 -17.02 -16.68
C ALA A 171 1.52 -15.62 -16.41
N ASP A 172 0.46 -15.26 -17.13
CA ASP A 172 -0.20 -13.97 -17.08
C ASP A 172 -1.71 -14.11 -17.37
N GLN A 173 -2.44 -13.01 -17.20
CA GLN A 173 -3.89 -12.95 -17.44
C GLN A 173 -4.26 -13.31 -18.88
N ALA A 174 -3.46 -12.92 -19.88
CA ALA A 174 -3.76 -13.17 -21.28
C ALA A 174 -3.60 -14.66 -21.65
N ALA A 175 -2.62 -15.34 -21.07
CA ALA A 175 -2.44 -16.79 -21.18
C ALA A 175 -3.57 -17.54 -20.43
N PHE A 176 -3.99 -17.02 -19.27
CA PHE A 176 -5.08 -17.58 -18.48
C PHE A 176 -6.40 -17.57 -19.26
N ASP A 177 -6.73 -16.45 -19.92
CA ASP A 177 -7.99 -16.28 -20.66
C ASP A 177 -8.04 -17.08 -21.97
N LYS A 178 -6.88 -17.54 -22.48
CA LYS A 178 -6.78 -18.37 -23.70
C LYS A 178 -7.00 -19.88 -23.44
N CYS A 179 -7.03 -20.33 -22.18
CA CYS A 179 -7.21 -21.73 -21.84
C CYS A 179 -8.63 -22.24 -22.16
N LYS A 180 -8.72 -23.35 -22.89
CA LYS A 180 -9.98 -23.96 -23.36
C LYS A 180 -10.29 -25.27 -22.65
#